data_AF-A0A3E0PX33-F1
#
_entry.id   AF-A0A3E0PX33-F1
#
_cell.length_a   1.000
_cell.length_b   1.000
_cell.length_c   1.000
_cell.angle_alpha   90.00
_cell.angle_beta   90.00
_cell.angle_gamma   90.00
#
_symmetry.space_group_name_H-M   'P 1'
#
loop_
_entity.id
_entity.type
_entity.pdbx_description
1 polymer ?
#
loop_
_entity_poly.entity_id
_entity_poly.type
_entity_poly.pdbx_seq_one_letter_code
_entity_poly.pdbx_strand_id
1 'polypeptide(L)'
;MSADLVFMMGNYEARIPRDRRYSDNHLWLQPHDGAYRVGFTAYSVRLLQDVYFLNWDIEPNTAVRKKQEIGQIESSKAVSSLYAPADGTIHEFNEHLYDDPSAVNTGGYSDGWLYRFSTSEEFLTAEQYVEKLESVWEETQRVVKGQLN
;
A
#
# COMPACT_ATOMS: atom_id res chain seq x y z
N MET A 1 -7.97 -14.47 18.03
CA MET A 1 -7.66 -13.74 16.78
C MET A 1 -6.81 -14.66 15.93
N SER A 2 -7.14 -14.83 14.64
CA SER A 2 -6.33 -15.65 13.75
C SER A 2 -4.96 -15.01 13.57
N ALA A 3 -3.88 -15.79 13.60
CA ALA A 3 -2.51 -15.28 13.44
C ALA A 3 -2.35 -14.53 12.11
N ASP A 4 -1.42 -13.59 12.01
CA ASP A 4 -1.09 -12.97 10.72
C ASP A 4 -0.55 -14.01 9.73
N LEU A 5 -0.74 -13.77 8.44
CA LEU A 5 0.01 -14.47 7.40
C LEU A 5 1.40 -13.85 7.24
N VAL A 6 2.35 -14.61 6.70
CA VAL A 6 3.70 -14.13 6.39
C VAL A 6 4.07 -14.57 4.98
N PHE A 7 4.55 -13.62 4.18
CA PHE A 7 5.09 -13.88 2.85
C PHE A 7 6.61 -13.62 2.85
N MET A 8 7.38 -14.57 2.34
CA MET A 8 8.86 -14.51 2.36
C MET A 8 9.42 -13.84 1.10
N MET A 9 10.08 -12.70 1.28
CA MET A 9 10.78 -11.95 0.23
C MET A 9 12.29 -12.21 0.28
N GLY A 10 12.70 -13.48 0.15
CA GLY A 10 14.07 -13.92 0.42
C GLY A 10 14.31 -14.01 1.93
N ASN A 11 15.23 -13.19 2.47
CA ASN A 11 15.51 -13.14 3.91
C ASN A 11 14.61 -12.14 4.67
N TYR A 12 13.59 -11.60 4.01
CA TYR A 12 12.70 -10.58 4.57
C TYR A 12 11.29 -11.13 4.72
N GLU A 13 10.66 -10.84 5.86
CA GLU A 13 9.28 -11.24 6.14
C GLU A 13 8.34 -10.07 5.86
N ALA A 14 7.36 -10.29 4.99
CA ALA A 14 6.23 -9.39 4.83
C ALA A 14 5.05 -9.95 5.64
N ARG A 15 4.74 -9.33 6.79
CA ARG A 15 3.57 -9.68 7.60
C ARG A 15 2.30 -9.21 6.90
N ILE A 16 1.26 -10.04 6.85
CA ILE A 16 -0.02 -9.78 6.17
C ILE A 16 -1.17 -10.03 7.17
N PRO A 17 -1.62 -8.99 7.91
CA PRO A 17 -2.73 -9.10 8.85
C PRO A 17 -4.06 -9.53 8.23
N ARG A 18 -4.85 -10.32 8.97
CA ARG A 18 -6.16 -10.81 8.53
C ARG A 18 -7.34 -9.86 8.82
N ASP A 19 -7.10 -8.79 9.57
CA ASP A 19 -8.10 -7.82 10.03
C ASP A 19 -8.47 -6.77 8.98
N ARG A 20 -7.94 -6.88 7.76
CA ARG A 20 -8.07 -5.89 6.69
C ARG A 20 -8.21 -6.55 5.32
N ARG A 21 -8.32 -5.72 4.29
CA ARG A 21 -8.33 -6.13 2.89
C ARG A 21 -7.11 -5.61 2.15
N TYR A 22 -6.89 -6.12 0.94
CA TYR A 22 -5.74 -5.82 0.12
C TYR A 22 -6.13 -5.52 -1.32
N SER A 23 -5.45 -4.56 -1.93
CA SER A 23 -5.68 -4.18 -3.32
C SER A 23 -4.66 -4.80 -4.27
N ASP A 24 -4.99 -4.74 -5.56
CA ASP A 24 -4.10 -5.23 -6.60
C ASP A 24 -2.79 -4.44 -6.71
N ASN A 25 -2.81 -3.17 -6.34
CA ASN A 25 -1.64 -2.28 -6.29
C ASN A 25 -0.95 -2.30 -4.92
N HIS A 26 -1.07 -3.41 -4.20
CA HIS A 26 -0.33 -3.68 -2.96
C HIS A 26 -0.56 -2.65 -1.84
N LEU A 27 -1.80 -2.18 -1.71
CA LEU A 27 -2.27 -1.39 -0.58
C LEU A 27 -3.06 -2.28 0.37
N TRP A 28 -3.03 -1.94 1.65
CA TRP A 28 -3.95 -2.50 2.64
C TRP A 28 -5.09 -1.52 2.90
N LEU A 29 -6.27 -2.04 3.25
CA LEU A 29 -7.49 -1.29 3.53
C LEU A 29 -8.10 -1.80 4.84
N GLN A 30 -7.93 -1.05 5.93
CA GLN A 30 -8.44 -1.40 7.26
C GLN A 30 -9.71 -0.61 7.57
N PRO A 31 -10.85 -1.26 7.90
CA PRO A 31 -12.05 -0.56 8.33
C PRO A 31 -11.77 0.36 9.53
N HIS A 32 -12.17 1.62 9.43
CA HIS A 32 -12.01 2.65 10.47
C HIS A 32 -13.07 3.75 10.27
N ASP A 33 -13.93 3.94 11.27
CA ASP A 33 -14.97 5.00 11.31
C ASP A 33 -15.79 5.12 10.01
N GLY A 34 -16.37 4.01 9.56
CA GLY A 34 -17.25 3.98 8.37
C GLY A 34 -16.54 4.14 7.02
N ALA A 35 -15.21 4.20 7.00
CA ALA A 35 -14.38 4.19 5.80
C ALA A 35 -13.22 3.18 5.97
N TYR A 36 -12.29 3.14 5.02
CA TYR A 36 -11.03 2.43 5.14
C TYR A 36 -9.90 3.41 5.40
N ARG A 37 -9.00 3.12 6.34
CA ARG A 37 -7.62 3.62 6.26
C ARG A 37 -6.89 2.80 5.22
N VAL A 38 -6.18 3.48 4.33
CA VAL A 38 -5.42 2.85 3.24
C VAL A 38 -3.95 3.12 3.42
N GLY A 39 -3.08 2.13 3.23
CA GLY A 39 -1.63 2.30 3.29
C GLY A 39 -0.85 1.25 2.51
N PHE A 40 0.47 1.37 2.47
CA PHE A 40 1.32 0.40 1.77
C PHE A 40 1.49 -0.89 2.58
N THR A 41 1.38 -2.04 1.89
CA THR A 41 1.70 -3.32 2.53
C THR A 41 3.19 -3.42 2.86
N ALA A 42 3.54 -4.28 3.81
CA ALA A 42 4.95 -4.58 4.11
C ALA A 42 5.73 -5.04 2.86
N TYR A 43 5.04 -5.73 1.94
CA TYR A 43 5.58 -6.09 0.63
C TYR A 43 5.95 -4.85 -0.19
N SER A 44 5.04 -3.88 -0.32
CA SER A 44 5.29 -2.63 -1.07
C SER A 44 6.40 -1.80 -0.49
N VAL A 45 6.38 -1.58 0.83
CA VAL A 45 7.43 -0.82 1.52
C VAL A 45 8.78 -1.47 1.28
N ARG A 46 8.86 -2.81 1.31
CA ARG A 46 10.11 -3.52 1.03
C ARG A 46 10.63 -3.31 -0.39
N LEU A 47 9.74 -3.23 -1.39
CA LEU A 47 10.12 -2.97 -2.78
C LEU A 47 10.53 -1.50 -3.00
N LEU A 48 9.81 -0.57 -2.36
CA LEU A 48 10.11 0.86 -2.41
C LEU A 48 11.42 1.19 -1.68
N GLN A 49 11.77 0.45 -0.63
CA GLN A 49 12.83 0.77 0.32
C GLN A 49 12.52 2.06 1.09
N ASP A 50 13.39 3.07 1.02
CA ASP A 50 13.29 4.25 1.86
C ASP A 50 12.43 5.30 1.17
N VAL A 51 11.17 5.42 1.57
CA VAL A 51 10.30 6.53 1.16
C VAL A 51 10.73 7.80 1.87
N TYR A 52 10.97 8.87 1.11
CA TYR A 52 11.37 10.17 1.64
C TYR A 52 10.56 11.35 1.08
N PHE A 53 9.67 11.10 0.11
CA PHE A 53 8.77 12.13 -0.42
C PHE A 53 7.41 11.53 -0.76
N LEU A 54 6.36 12.29 -0.48
CA LEU A 54 4.97 11.98 -0.80
C LEU A 54 4.25 13.29 -1.13
N ASN A 55 3.57 13.34 -2.27
CA ASN A 55 2.71 14.45 -2.66
C ASN A 55 1.37 13.93 -3.17
N TRP A 56 0.31 14.71 -2.94
CA TRP A 56 -1.03 14.43 -3.43
C TRP A 56 -1.43 15.45 -4.50
N ASP A 57 -2.02 14.98 -5.59
CA ASP A 57 -2.44 15.81 -6.73
C ASP A 57 -3.95 16.09 -6.72
N ILE A 58 -4.64 15.61 -5.67
CA ILE A 58 -6.06 15.82 -5.45
C ILE A 58 -6.29 16.37 -4.05
N GLU A 59 -7.43 17.02 -3.87
CA GLU A 59 -7.87 17.54 -2.58
C GLU A 59 -8.65 16.48 -1.78
N PRO A 60 -8.74 16.62 -0.45
CA PRO A 60 -9.69 15.85 0.37
C PRO A 60 -11.13 15.93 -0.15
N ASN A 61 -11.93 14.90 0.15
CA ASN A 61 -13.33 14.74 -0.30
C ASN A 61 -13.49 14.65 -1.84
N THR A 62 -12.47 14.18 -2.55
CA THR A 62 -12.49 14.02 -4.01
C THR A 62 -12.98 12.61 -4.39
N ALA A 63 -13.94 12.55 -5.31
CA ALA A 63 -14.33 11.31 -5.97
C ALA A 63 -13.26 10.89 -7.00
N VAL A 64 -12.85 9.62 -6.96
CA VAL A 64 -11.79 9.06 -7.80
C VAL A 64 -12.25 7.82 -8.55
N ARG A 65 -11.65 7.58 -9.71
CA ARG A 65 -11.85 6.36 -10.50
C ARG A 65 -10.70 5.38 -10.29
N LYS A 66 -10.96 4.08 -10.43
CA LYS A 66 -9.92 3.05 -10.41
C LYS A 66 -8.81 3.41 -11.41
N LYS A 67 -7.55 3.34 -10.95
CA LYS A 67 -6.35 3.74 -11.71
C LYS A 67 -6.25 5.23 -12.06
N GLN A 68 -7.09 6.09 -11.51
CA GLN A 68 -6.85 7.54 -11.57
C GLN A 68 -5.60 7.87 -10.74
N GLU A 69 -4.71 8.68 -11.30
CA GLU A 69 -3.56 9.21 -10.58
C GLU A 69 -4.02 10.17 -9.48
N ILE A 70 -3.50 9.99 -8.27
CA ILE A 70 -3.91 10.74 -7.07
C ILE A 70 -2.74 11.46 -6.40
N GLY A 71 -1.51 11.21 -6.83
CA GLY A 71 -0.32 11.74 -6.21
C GLY A 71 0.95 11.02 -6.68
N GLN A 72 2.04 11.27 -5.97
CA GLN A 72 3.37 10.77 -6.29
C GLN A 72 4.11 10.38 -5.01
N ILE A 73 4.94 9.34 -5.12
CA ILE A 73 5.87 8.90 -4.08
C ILE A 73 7.28 8.84 -4.64
N GLU A 74 8.26 9.25 -3.84
CA GLU A 74 9.67 9.01 -4.13
C GLU A 74 10.32 8.20 -3.02
N SER A 75 11.13 7.24 -3.46
CA SER A 75 11.91 6.38 -2.59
C SER A 75 13.35 6.28 -3.06
N SER A 76 14.20 5.59 -2.29
CA SER A 76 15.58 5.29 -2.69
C SER A 76 15.68 4.38 -3.92
N LYS A 77 14.55 3.83 -4.38
CA LYS A 77 14.48 2.96 -5.56
C LYS A 77 13.82 3.57 -6.78
N ALA A 78 12.76 4.34 -6.59
CA ALA A 78 11.99 4.85 -7.72
C ALA A 78 11.23 6.12 -7.36
N VAL A 79 10.93 6.88 -8.41
CA VAL A 79 9.85 7.86 -8.42
C VAL A 79 8.65 7.18 -9.06
N SER A 80 7.48 7.23 -8.43
CA SER A 80 6.29 6.52 -8.91
C SER A 80 5.01 7.30 -8.65
N SER A 81 4.12 7.30 -9.63
CA SER A 81 2.77 7.81 -9.46
C SER A 81 1.94 6.87 -8.58
N LEU A 82 1.04 7.46 -7.80
CA LEU A 82 0.07 6.79 -6.96
C LEU A 82 -1.27 6.76 -7.64
N TYR A 83 -1.96 5.64 -7.52
CA TYR A 83 -3.23 5.43 -8.20
C TYR A 83 -4.31 4.98 -7.22
N ALA A 84 -5.53 5.49 -7.41
CA ALA A 84 -6.70 5.05 -6.66
C ALA A 84 -6.96 3.54 -6.93
N PRO A 85 -7.16 2.72 -5.87
CA PRO A 85 -7.27 1.27 -6.01
C PRO A 85 -8.61 0.83 -6.62
N ALA A 86 -9.64 1.69 -6.54
CA ALA A 86 -11.00 1.44 -6.97
C ALA A 86 -11.75 2.77 -7.20
N ASP A 87 -12.94 2.68 -7.78
CA ASP A 87 -13.89 3.79 -7.79
C ASP A 87 -14.33 4.10 -6.34
N GLY A 88 -14.35 5.37 -5.95
CA GLY A 88 -14.72 5.73 -4.58
C GLY A 88 -14.48 7.21 -4.26
N THR A 89 -14.37 7.52 -2.97
CA THR A 89 -14.08 8.87 -2.47
C THR A 89 -12.94 8.83 -1.47
N ILE A 90 -11.92 9.67 -1.70
CA ILE A 90 -10.84 9.92 -0.75
C ILE A 90 -11.28 11.09 0.14
N HIS A 91 -11.36 10.86 1.45
CA HIS A 91 -11.94 11.80 2.41
C HIS A 91 -10.90 12.73 3.01
N GLU A 92 -9.73 12.20 3.35
CA GLU A 92 -8.63 12.93 3.99
C GLU A 92 -7.30 12.20 3.78
N PHE A 93 -6.21 12.94 3.91
CA PHE A 93 -4.84 12.44 3.89
C PHE A 93 -4.27 12.37 5.31
N ASN A 94 -3.29 11.51 5.53
CA ASN A 94 -2.58 11.47 6.80
C ASN A 94 -1.65 12.68 6.91
N GLU A 95 -2.06 13.68 7.69
CA GLU A 95 -1.31 14.93 7.83
C GLU A 95 0.11 14.74 8.37
N HIS A 96 0.32 13.69 9.18
CA HIS A 96 1.65 13.35 9.71
C HIS A 96 2.68 13.10 8.59
N LEU A 97 2.24 12.57 7.45
CA LEU A 97 3.14 12.24 6.34
C LEU A 97 3.61 13.47 5.54
N TYR A 98 3.00 14.64 5.72
CA TYR A 98 3.55 15.88 5.16
C TYR A 98 4.81 16.32 5.90
N ASP A 99 4.84 16.12 7.22
CA ASP A 99 5.98 16.47 8.07
C ASP A 99 7.04 15.37 8.10
N ASP A 100 6.61 14.10 8.09
CA ASP A 100 7.48 12.93 8.12
C ASP A 100 7.02 11.83 7.15
N PRO A 101 7.43 11.91 5.87
CA PRO A 101 7.17 10.86 4.89
C PRO A 101 7.78 9.50 5.27
N SER A 102 8.81 9.49 6.14
CA SER A 102 9.51 8.26 6.53
C SER A 102 8.64 7.35 7.41
N ALA A 103 7.56 7.88 7.99
CA ALA A 103 6.56 7.10 8.71
C ALA A 103 5.84 6.07 7.82
N VAL A 104 5.89 6.21 6.49
CA VAL A 104 5.49 5.13 5.57
C VAL A 104 6.36 3.88 5.75
N ASN A 105 7.65 4.06 6.03
CA ASN A 105 8.61 2.97 6.19
C ASN A 105 8.49 2.28 7.55
N THR A 106 8.21 3.05 8.61
CA THR A 106 8.28 2.59 10.01
C THR A 106 6.91 2.38 10.65
N GLY A 107 5.88 3.11 10.21
CA GLY A 107 4.53 3.07 10.76
C GLY A 107 3.71 1.85 10.34
N GLY A 108 4.19 1.07 9.38
CA GLY A 108 3.62 -0.23 9.00
C GLY A 108 2.11 -0.22 8.80
N TYR A 109 1.41 -1.03 9.59
CA TYR A 109 -0.05 -1.22 9.50
C TYR A 109 -0.86 -0.34 10.45
N SER A 110 -0.22 0.60 11.18
CA SER A 110 -0.85 1.56 12.07
C SER A 110 -0.73 2.98 11.53
N ASP A 111 0.39 3.64 11.79
CA ASP A 111 0.56 5.08 11.60
C ASP A 111 1.06 5.42 10.19
N GLY A 112 1.48 4.41 9.42
CA GLY A 112 1.88 4.53 8.01
C GLY A 112 0.70 4.54 7.02
N TRP A 113 -0.51 4.87 7.46
CA TRP A 113 -1.66 5.04 6.57
C TRP A 113 -1.52 6.31 5.75
N LEU A 114 -2.01 6.29 4.52
CA LEU A 114 -1.84 7.36 3.52
C LEU A 114 -3.07 8.27 3.46
N TYR A 115 -4.26 7.67 3.38
CA TYR A 115 -5.53 8.38 3.25
C TYR A 115 -6.72 7.55 3.75
N ARG A 116 -7.85 8.21 4.01
CA ARG A 116 -9.14 7.55 4.22
C ARG A 116 -9.96 7.46 2.94
N PHE A 117 -10.54 6.29 2.69
CA PHE A 117 -11.20 5.95 1.43
C PHE A 117 -12.52 5.22 1.67
N SER A 118 -13.55 5.57 0.93
CA SER A 118 -14.82 4.83 0.89
C SER A 118 -15.13 4.35 -0.51
N THR A 119 -15.65 3.13 -0.62
CA THR A 119 -16.03 2.49 -1.87
C THR A 119 -17.02 1.37 -1.59
N SER A 120 -17.76 0.97 -2.62
CA SER A 120 -18.59 -0.24 -2.64
C SER A 120 -17.88 -1.46 -3.21
N GLU A 121 -16.66 -1.30 -3.72
CA GLU A 121 -15.89 -2.39 -4.34
C GLU A 121 -15.33 -3.37 -3.29
N GLU A 122 -15.27 -4.64 -3.67
CA GLU A 122 -14.63 -5.68 -2.87
C GLU A 122 -13.13 -5.78 -3.15
N PHE A 123 -12.38 -6.19 -2.13
CA PHE A 123 -10.92 -6.31 -2.16
C PHE A 123 -10.48 -7.69 -1.68
N LEU A 124 -9.23 -8.02 -1.94
CA LEU A 124 -8.66 -9.33 -1.62
C LEU A 124 -8.63 -9.54 -0.10
N THR A 125 -8.93 -10.77 0.33
CA THR A 125 -8.57 -11.22 1.68
C THR A 125 -7.05 -11.37 1.82
N ALA A 126 -6.57 -11.54 3.06
CA ALA A 126 -5.16 -11.81 3.29
C ALA A 126 -4.69 -13.08 2.55
N GLU A 127 -5.49 -14.14 2.55
CA GLU A 127 -5.20 -15.39 1.84
C GLU A 127 -5.09 -15.18 0.33
N GLN A 128 -6.06 -14.49 -0.28
CA GLN A 128 -6.06 -14.19 -1.72
C GLN A 128 -4.88 -13.30 -2.10
N TYR A 129 -4.51 -12.35 -1.23
CA TYR A 129 -3.34 -11.52 -1.47
C TYR A 129 -2.04 -12.32 -1.42
N VAL A 130 -1.88 -13.24 -0.46
CA VAL A 130 -0.70 -14.11 -0.38
C VAL A 130 -0.61 -15.03 -1.60
N GLU A 131 -1.71 -15.67 -2.00
CA GLU A 131 -1.76 -16.50 -3.22
C GLU A 131 -1.33 -15.68 -4.46
N LYS A 132 -1.82 -14.44 -4.56
CA LYS A 132 -1.38 -13.52 -5.61
C LYS A 132 0.12 -13.25 -5.54
N LEU A 133 0.67 -12.93 -4.37
CA LEU A 133 2.10 -12.67 -4.21
C LEU A 133 2.94 -13.88 -4.63
N GLU A 134 2.54 -15.08 -4.23
CA GLU A 134 3.20 -16.33 -4.61
C GLU A 134 3.17 -16.54 -6.13
N SER A 135 2.05 -16.28 -6.79
CA SER A 135 1.91 -16.46 -8.24
C SER A 135 2.83 -15.55 -9.07
N VAL A 136 3.20 -14.37 -8.57
CA VAL A 136 4.04 -13.39 -9.27
C VAL A 136 5.49 -13.35 -8.75
N TRP A 137 5.79 -14.08 -7.68
CA TRP A 137 7.06 -13.93 -6.97
C TRP A 137 8.26 -14.38 -7.80
N GLU A 138 8.15 -15.48 -8.54
CA GLU A 138 9.25 -15.98 -9.37
C GLU A 138 9.70 -14.96 -10.42
N GLU A 139 8.74 -14.25 -11.03
CA GLU A 139 9.02 -13.18 -11.99
C GLU A 139 9.60 -11.94 -11.29
N THR A 140 8.99 -11.55 -10.17
CA THR A 140 9.46 -10.41 -9.36
C THR A 140 10.91 -10.59 -8.93
N GLN A 141 11.30 -11.79 -8.49
CA GLN A 141 12.68 -12.09 -8.10
C GLN A 141 13.68 -11.90 -9.23
N ARG A 142 13.31 -12.20 -10.48
CA ARG A 142 14.19 -11.99 -11.64
C ARG A 142 14.41 -10.50 -11.89
N VAL A 143 13.37 -9.69 -11.77
CA VAL A 143 13.46 -8.23 -11.92
C VAL A 143 14.32 -7.61 -10.81
N VAL A 144 14.06 -7.97 -9.55
CA VAL A 144 14.80 -7.43 -8.40
C VAL A 144 16.28 -7.81 -8.45
N LYS A 145 16.63 -9.05 -8.82
CA LYS A 145 18.02 -9.46 -8.98
C LYS A 145 18.68 -8.82 -10.21
N GLY A 146 17.94 -8.59 -11.29
CA GLY A 146 18.45 -7.94 -12.50
C GLY A 146 18.80 -6.46 -12.31
N GLN A 147 18.15 -5.76 -11.38
CA GLN A 147 18.48 -4.37 -11.02
C GLN A 147 19.68 -4.22 -10.06
N LEU A 148 20.23 -5.34 -9.56
CA LEU A 148 21.38 -5.37 -8.66
C LEU A 148 22.70 -5.67 -9.38
N ASN A 149 22.67 -5.90 -10.71
CA ASN A 149 23.84 -6.15 -11.54
C ASN A 149 24.26 -4.91 -12.32
#